data_AF-A0A7T8GW29-F1
#
_entry.id   AF-A0A7T8GW29-F1
#
_cell.length_a   1.000
_cell.length_b   1.000
_cell.length_c   1.000
_cell.angle_alpha   90.00
_cell.angle_beta   90.00
_cell.angle_gamma   90.00
#
_symmetry.space_group_name_H-M   'P 1'
#
loop_
_entity.id
_entity.type
_entity.pdbx_description
1 polymer ?
#
loop_
_entity_poly.entity_id
_entity_poly.type
_entity_poly.pdbx_seq_one_letter_code
_entity_poly.pdbx_strand_id
1 'polypeptide(L)' 'MIWAAIASNGKKSSIFIIPHDVKINKDVHLEFLKDKVMPWIQEEFHEDAVFFTQDSAPANSAKLVQSRC' A
#
# COMPACT_ATOMS: atom_id res chain seq x y z
N MET A 1 -6.02 13.36 0.59
CA MET A 1 -4.96 12.67 1.37
C MET A 1 -3.88 12.18 0.40
N ILE A 2 -2.67 11.88 0.85
CA ILE A 2 -1.61 11.36 -0.03
C ILE A 2 -1.17 10.00 0.51
N TRP A 3 -0.87 9.08 -0.40
CA TRP A 3 -0.15 7.85 -0.10
C TRP A 3 1.18 7.83 -0.87
N ALA A 4 2.24 7.39 -0.21
CA ALA A 4 3.54 7.14 -0.81
C ALA A 4 4.30 6.10 0.03
N ALA A 5 5.24 5.42 -0.60
CA ALA A 5 6.16 4.48 0.05
C ALA A 5 7.61 4.73 -0.38
N ILE A 6 8.53 4.39 0.52
CA ILE A 6 9.97 4.39 0.27
C ILE A 6 10.56 3.09 0.80
N ALA A 7 11.49 2.51 0.06
CA ALA A 7 12.20 1.30 0.44
C ALA A 7 13.60 1.62 0.99
N SER A 8 14.18 0.67 1.73
CA SER A 8 15.51 0.81 2.34
C SER A 8 16.64 1.02 1.32
N ASN A 9 16.46 0.56 0.08
CA ASN A 9 17.38 0.77 -1.04
C ASN A 9 17.16 2.10 -1.78
N GLY A 10 16.29 2.98 -1.26
CA GLY A 10 16.02 4.31 -1.82
C GLY A 10 15.00 4.35 -2.96
N LYS A 11 14.46 3.20 -3.40
CA LYS A 11 13.34 3.15 -4.36
C LYS A 11 12.08 3.77 -3.75
N LYS A 12 11.29 4.45 -4.58
CA LYS A 12 10.10 5.21 -4.16
C LYS A 12 8.90 4.82 -5.01
N SER A 13 7.72 4.80 -4.39
CA SER A 13 6.48 4.73 -5.15
C SER A 13 6.20 6.06 -5.84
N SER A 14 5.27 6.02 -6.80
CA SER A 14 4.58 7.24 -7.19
C SER A 14 3.83 7.86 -6.00
N ILE A 15 3.59 9.16 -6.06
CA ILE A 15 2.72 9.87 -5.12
C ILE A 15 1.29 9.67 -5.58
N PHE A 16 0.48 8.99 -4.78
CA PHE A 16 -0.94 8.79 -5.09
C PHE A 16 -1.77 9.82 -4.34
N ILE A 17 -2.48 10.65 -5.10
CA ILE A 17 -3.40 11.64 -4.57
C ILE A 17 -4.75 10.97 -4.38
N ILE A 18 -5.18 10.85 -3.12
CA ILE A 18 -6.48 10.32 -2.76
C ILE A 18 -7.49 11.49 -2.75
N PRO A 19 -8.60 11.40 -3.51
CA PRO A 19 -9.63 12.42 -3.57
C PRO A 19 -10.11 12.83 -2.18
N HIS A 20 -10.50 14.10 -2.02
CA HIS A 20 -10.81 14.68 -0.72
C HIS A 20 -12.02 14.03 -0.02
N ASP A 21 -12.96 13.52 -0.80
CA ASP A 21 -14.18 12.85 -0.36
C ASP A 21 -13.99 11.36 -0.06
N VAL A 22 -12.83 10.79 -0.37
CA VAL A 22 -12.54 9.37 -0.15
C VAL A 22 -12.02 9.13 1.27
N LYS A 23 -12.81 8.41 2.06
CA LYS A 23 -12.39 7.86 3.36
C LYS A 23 -11.76 6.48 3.16
N ILE A 24 -10.49 6.34 3.52
CA ILE A 24 -9.80 5.03 3.45
C ILE A 24 -10.32 4.13 4.56
N ASN A 25 -11.17 3.18 4.16
CA ASN A 25 -11.59 2.05 4.96
C ASN A 25 -10.84 0.79 4.51
N LYS A 26 -11.15 -0.36 5.13
CA LYS A 26 -10.50 -1.64 4.80
C LYS A 26 -10.65 -2.05 3.33
N ASP A 27 -11.78 -1.75 2.69
CA ASP A 27 -12.10 -2.21 1.34
C ASP A 27 -11.37 -1.34 0.32
N VAL A 28 -11.42 -0.01 0.49
CA VAL A 28 -10.67 0.95 -0.32
C VAL A 28 -9.16 0.73 -0.18
N HIS A 29 -8.67 0.45 1.03
CA HIS A 29 -7.26 0.15 1.25
C HIS A 29 -6.84 -1.15 0.55
N LEU A 30 -7.66 -2.20 0.65
CA LEU A 30 -7.39 -3.48 -0.01
C LEU A 30 -7.33 -3.34 -1.54
N GLU A 31 -8.27 -2.60 -2.12
CA GLU A 31 -8.28 -2.28 -3.55
C GLU A 31 -7.04 -1.49 -3.94
N PHE A 32 -6.68 -0.46 -3.17
CA PHE A 32 -5.48 0.32 -3.39
C PHE A 32 -4.19 -0.52 -3.33
N LEU A 33 -4.07 -1.44 -2.36
CA LEU A 33 -2.94 -2.36 -2.27
C LEU A 33 -2.83 -3.21 -3.53
N LYS A 34 -3.93 -3.79 -4.00
CA LYS A 34 -3.97 -4.64 -5.19
C LYS A 34 -3.65 -3.88 -6.47
N ASP A 35 -4.20 -2.68 -6.62
CA ASP A 35 -4.18 -1.97 -7.90
C ASP A 35 -2.96 -1.07 -8.06
N LYS A 36 -2.34 -0.65 -6.94
CA LYS A 36 -1.24 0.32 -6.94
C LYS A 36 0.02 -0.22 -6.29
N VAL A 37 -0.09 -0.82 -5.10
CA VAL A 37 1.09 -1.20 -4.30
C VAL A 37 1.72 -2.49 -4.79
N MET A 38 0.93 -3.55 -5.00
CA MET A 38 1.46 -4.84 -5.46
C MET A 38 2.10 -4.77 -6.85
N PRO A 39 1.52 -4.07 -7.85
CA PRO A 39 2.18 -3.89 -9.14
C PRO A 39 3.50 -3.13 -9.04
N TRP A 40 3.54 -2.08 -8.22
CA TRP A 40 4.77 -1.33 -7.96
C TRP A 40 5.84 -2.21 -7.30
N ILE A 41 5.46 -3.03 -6.31
CA ILE A 41 6.38 -3.98 -5.67
C ILE A 41 6.91 -4.97 -6.71
N GLN A 42 6.04 -5.53 -7.55
CA GLN A 42 6.44 -6.51 -8.56
C GLN A 42 7.35 -5.90 -9.64
N GLU A 43 7.09 -4.66 -10.04
CA GLU A 43 7.92 -3.93 -11.01
C GLU A 43 9.31 -3.61 -10.44
N GLU A 44 9.38 -3.16 -9.20
CA GLU A 44 10.62 -2.67 -8.60
C GLU A 44 11.46 -3.76 -7.93
N PHE A 45 10.84 -4.80 -7.39
CA PHE A 45 11.51 -5.82 -6.59
C PHE A 45 11.42 -7.22 -7.22
N HIS A 46 10.68 -7.37 -8.33
CA HIS A 46 10.56 -8.63 -9.06
C HIS A 46 10.13 -9.80 -8.14
N GLU A 47 11.00 -10.80 -7.98
CA GLU A 47 10.76 -11.98 -7.15
C GLU A 47 11.42 -11.87 -5.75
N ASP A 48 12.02 -10.72 -5.43
CA ASP A 48 12.63 -10.52 -4.11
C ASP A 48 11.55 -10.45 -3.02
N ALA A 49 11.84 -11.08 -1.88
CA ALA A 49 11.00 -10.97 -0.70
C ALA A 49 11.03 -9.52 -0.17
N VAL A 50 9.86 -8.89 -0.08
CA VAL A 50 9.70 -7.53 0.45
C VAL A 50 8.99 -7.56 1.80
N PHE A 51 9.53 -6.81 2.75
CA PHE A 51 8.84 -6.52 4.01
C PHE A 51 8.06 -5.22 3.88
N PHE A 52 6.74 -5.32 3.82
CA PHE A 52 5.85 -4.16 3.79
C PHE A 52 5.47 -3.73 5.21
N THR A 53 5.76 -2.48 5.56
CA THR A 53 5.45 -1.90 6.88
C THR A 53 4.48 -0.73 6.74
N GLN A 54 3.52 -0.66 7.66
CA GLN A 54 2.50 0.39 7.75
C GLN A 54 2.13 0.59 9.22
N ASP A 55 1.46 1.70 9.53
CA ASP A 55 0.95 1.95 10.88
C ASP A 55 -0.22 1.02 11.26
N SER A 56 -0.70 1.15 12.49
CA SER A 56 -1.81 0.34 13.01
C SER A 56 -3.19 0.92 12.73
N ALA A 57 -3.34 1.84 11.76
CA ALA A 57 -4.63 2.45 11.45
C ALA A 57 -5.71 1.37 11.20
N PRO A 58 -6.98 1.59 11.58
CA PRO A 58 -8.01 0.54 11.54
C PRO A 58 -8.22 -0.12 10.17
N ALA A 59 -8.01 0.62 9.08
CA ALA A 59 -8.07 0.06 7.72
C ALA A 59 -6.90 -0.90 7.45
N ASN A 60 -5.70 -0.55 7.92
CA ASN A 60 -4.46 -1.30 7.72
C ASN A 60 -4.45 -2.59 8.55
N SER A 61 -4.90 -2.52 9.81
CA SER A 61 -4.94 -3.65 10.75
C SER A 61 -6.18 -4.54 10.60
N ALA A 62 -7.10 -4.23 9.68
CA ALA A 62 -8.27 -5.06 9.42
C ALA A 62 -7.85 -6.47 8.95
N LYS A 63 -8.45 -7.52 9.53
CA LYS A 63 -8.15 -8.93 9.18
C LYS A 63 -8.21 -9.20 7.66
N LEU A 64 -9.18 -8.57 6.98
CA LEU A 64 -9.33 -8.69 5.54
C LEU A 64 -8.09 -8.18 4.79
N VAL A 65 -7.56 -7.03 5.18
CA VAL A 65 -6.33 -6.44 4.60
C VAL A 65 -5.11 -7.29 4.97
N GLN A 66 -4.98 -7.66 6.24
CA GLN A 66 -3.86 -8.47 6.74
C GLN A 66 -3.78 -9.86 6.08
N SER A 67 -4.88 -10.42 5.60
CA SER A 67 -4.86 -11.68 4.85
C SER A 67 -4.22 -11.57 3.45
N ARG A 68 -3.90 -10.35 3.01
CA ARG A 68 -3.30 -10.04 1.69
C ARG A 68 -1.93 -9.36 1.79
N CYS A 69 -1.49 -9.00 2.99
CA CYS A 69 -0.13 -8.54 3.27
C CYS A 69 0.69 -9.74 3.75
#